data_AF-A0A4Q5S9W4-F1
#
_entry.id   AF-A0A4Q5S9W4-F1
#
_cell.length_a   1.000
_cell.length_b   1.000
_cell.length_c   1.000
_cell.angle_alpha   90.00
_cell.angle_beta   90.00
_cell.angle_gamma   90.00
#
_symmetry.space_group_name_H-M   'P 1'
#
loop_
_entity.id
_entity.type
_entity.pdbx_description
1 polymer ?
#
loop_
_entity_poly.entity_id
_entity_poly.type
_entity_poly.pdbx_seq_one_letter_code
_entity_poly.pdbx_strand_id
1 'polypeptide(L)' 'MQALTGRAKPVDRKPMTTLEKLYLWNIAKGMLITFKHIFKKKATIQYPEQKREFSSVFRGLQVLNRDEEGRERCTACGLC' A
#
# COMPACT_ATOMS: atom_id res chain seq x y z
N MET A 1 -2.96 -10.88 -31.33
CA MET A 1 -2.07 -10.52 -30.20
C MET A 1 -2.32 -11.52 -29.09
N GLN A 2 -1.34 -12.37 -28.81
CA GLN A 2 -1.46 -13.42 -27.79
C GLN A 2 -1.03 -12.86 -26.43
N ALA A 3 -1.85 -13.06 -25.40
CA ALA A 3 -1.58 -12.50 -24.08
C ALA A 3 -0.34 -13.16 -23.45
N LEU A 4 0.59 -12.34 -22.95
CA LEU A 4 1.87 -12.77 -22.36
C LEU A 4 1.74 -13.42 -20.98
N THR A 5 0.53 -13.43 -20.38
CA THR A 5 0.27 -14.07 -19.08
C THR A 5 -1.13 -14.70 -19.04
N GLY A 6 -1.28 -15.83 -18.33
CA GLY A 6 -2.56 -16.53 -18.15
C GLY A 6 -3.56 -15.83 -17.23
N ARG A 7 -3.29 -14.58 -16.83
CA ARG A 7 -4.18 -13.76 -15.97
C ARG A 7 -5.25 -13.00 -16.75
N ALA A 8 -5.22 -13.03 -18.07
CA ALA A 8 -6.20 -12.33 -18.88
C ALA A 8 -7.57 -12.99 -18.73
N LYS A 9 -8.44 -12.43 -17.87
CA LYS A 9 -9.86 -12.77 -17.87
C LYS A 9 -10.54 -12.08 -19.06
N PRO A 10 -11.20 -12.82 -19.96
CA PRO A 10 -11.99 -12.19 -21.01
C PRO A 10 -13.12 -11.37 -20.37
N VAL A 11 -13.39 -10.20 -20.94
CA VAL A 11 -14.45 -9.31 -20.47
C VAL A 11 -15.80 -9.99 -20.74
N ASP A 12 -16.57 -10.27 -19.69
CA ASP A 12 -17.92 -10.81 -19.84
C ASP A 12 -18.86 -9.71 -20.38
N ARG A 13 -19.50 -9.99 -21.51
CA ARG A 13 -20.40 -9.07 -22.23
C ARG A 13 -21.86 -9.49 -22.16
N LYS A 14 -22.23 -10.31 -21.17
CA LYS A 14 -23.63 -10.72 -20.99
C LYS A 14 -24.53 -9.51 -20.73
N PRO A 15 -25.74 -9.47 -21.33
CA PRO A 15 -26.69 -8.39 -21.09
C PRO A 15 -27.15 -8.42 -19.62
N MET A 16 -27.19 -7.24 -19.00
CA MET A 16 -27.65 -7.10 -17.61
C MET A 16 -29.08 -7.63 -17.46
N THR A 17 -29.32 -8.37 -16.37
CA THR A 17 -30.67 -8.80 -15.99
C THR A 17 -31.56 -7.59 -15.69
N THR A 18 -32.88 -7.75 -15.78
CA THR A 18 -33.84 -6.65 -15.50
C THR A 18 -33.66 -6.06 -14.10
N LEU A 19 -33.24 -6.87 -13.12
CA LEU A 19 -32.91 -6.44 -11.75
C LEU A 19 -31.60 -5.66 -11.67
N GLU A 20 -30.58 -6.03 -12.45
CA GLU A 20 -29.32 -5.28 -12.52
C GLU A 20 -29.49 -3.94 -13.22
N LYS A 21 -30.38 -3.85 -14.23
CA LYS A 21 -30.72 -2.61 -14.93
C LYS A 21 -31.40 -1.58 -14.04
N LEU A 22 -32.13 -2.03 -13.00
CA LEU A 22 -32.75 -1.15 -12.00
C LEU A 22 -31.72 -0.57 -11.00
N TYR A 23 -30.45 -0.99 -11.04
CA TYR A 23 -29.33 -0.57 -10.18
C TYR A 23 -29.49 -0.76 -8.66
N LEU A 24 -30.70 -0.93 -8.14
CA LEU A 24 -30.99 -1.10 -6.71
C LEU A 24 -30.20 -2.26 -6.08
N TRP A 25 -30.11 -3.39 -6.78
CA TRP A 25 -29.35 -4.55 -6.31
C TRP A 25 -27.84 -4.26 -6.19
N ASN A 26 -27.27 -3.54 -7.16
CA ASN A 26 -25.86 -3.17 -7.16
C ASN A 26 -25.53 -2.17 -6.04
N ILE A 27 -26.43 -1.22 -5.79
CA ILE A 27 -26.30 -0.24 -4.70
C ILE A 27 -26.36 -0.95 -3.34
N ALA A 28 -27.35 -1.83 -3.13
CA ALA A 28 -27.47 -2.62 -1.91
C ALA A 28 -26.21 -3.47 -1.65
N LYS A 29 -25.68 -4.10 -2.70
CA LYS A 29 -24.42 -4.87 -2.63
C LYS A 29 -23.23 -3.98 -2.24
N GLY A 30 -23.12 -2.78 -2.80
CA GLY A 30 -22.10 -1.81 -2.42
C GLY A 30 -22.21 -1.37 -0.97
N MET A 31 -23.42 -1.02 -0.51
CA MET A 31 -23.67 -0.65 0.88
C MET A 31 -23.32 -1.77 1.85
N LEU A 32 -23.66 -3.02 1.54
CA LEU A 32 -23.30 -4.19 2.35
C LEU A 32 -21.77 -4.30 2.53
N ILE A 33 -20.99 -4.03 1.48
CA ILE A 33 -19.53 -4.02 1.55
C ILE A 33 -19.06 -2.90 2.48
N THR A 34 -19.64 -1.71 2.39
CA THR A 34 -19.33 -0.59 3.28
C THR A 34 -19.63 -0.93 4.74
N PHE A 35 -20.82 -1.45 5.04
CA PHE A 35 -21.18 -1.92 6.38
C PHE A 35 -20.23 -2.99 6.91
N LYS A 36 -19.79 -3.92 6.05
CA LYS A 36 -18.78 -4.92 6.42
C LYS A 36 -17.45 -4.28 6.84
N HIS A 37 -17.05 -3.16 6.23
CA HIS A 37 -15.81 -2.47 6.61
C HIS A 37 -15.92 -1.71 7.93
N ILE A 38 -17.11 -1.28 8.35
CA ILE A 38 -17.32 -0.63 9.65
C ILE A 38 -16.93 -1.56 10.80
N PHE A 39 -17.25 -2.85 10.68
CA PHE A 39 -16.94 -3.86 11.71
C PHE A 39 -15.56 -4.49 11.57
N LYS A 40 -14.78 -4.14 10.54
CA LYS A 40 -13.40 -4.63 10.41
C LYS A 40 -12.47 -3.89 11.36
N LYS A 41 -11.45 -4.58 11.86
CA LYS A 41 -10.37 -3.96 12.62
C LYS A 41 -9.69 -2.86 11.80
N LYS A 42 -9.56 -1.67 12.37
CA LYS A 42 -8.85 -0.54 11.75
C LYS A 42 -7.36 -0.90 11.63
N ALA A 43 -6.78 -0.66 10.45
CA ALA A 43 -5.35 -0.88 10.18
C ALA A 43 -4.48 0.34 10.58
N THR A 44 -4.93 1.13 11.54
CA THR A 44 -4.25 2.34 12.01
C THR A 44 -3.39 2.05 13.23
N ILE A 45 -2.21 2.66 13.30
CA ILE A 45 -1.35 2.67 14.48
C ILE A 45 -1.53 3.98 15.25
N GLN A 46 -1.46 3.92 16.58
CA GLN A 46 -1.57 5.11 17.43
C GLN A 46 -0.17 5.73 17.61
N TYR A 47 0.14 6.76 16.82
CA TYR A 47 1.39 7.51 16.97
C TYR A 47 1.20 8.66 17.97
N PRO A 48 2.17 8.95 18.88
CA PRO A 48 3.54 8.44 18.94
C PRO A 48 3.78 7.16 19.77
N GLU A 49 2.76 6.64 20.45
CA GLU A 49 2.91 5.52 21.40
C GLU A 49 3.30 4.19 20.71
N GLN A 50 2.77 3.96 19.51
CA GLN A 50 3.06 2.80 18.66
C GLN A 50 3.73 3.26 17.36
N LYS A 51 4.97 2.82 17.15
CA LYS A 51 5.73 3.06 15.92
C LYS A 51 5.72 1.82 15.04
N ARG A 52 5.72 2.01 13.73
CA ARG A 52 5.89 0.92 12.76
C ARG A 52 7.28 0.30 12.91
N GLU A 53 7.38 -0.99 12.65
CA GLU A 53 8.68 -1.67 12.52
C GLU A 53 9.38 -1.17 11.24
N PHE A 54 10.64 -0.78 11.39
CA PHE A 54 11.50 -0.36 10.28
C PHE A 54 12.45 -1.49 9.91
N SER A 55 12.79 -1.61 8.63
CA SER A 55 13.85 -2.54 8.20
C SER A 55 15.22 -2.06 8.67
N SER A 56 16.17 -2.99 8.81
CA SER A 56 17.56 -2.66 9.17
C SER A 56 18.26 -1.73 8.19
N VAL A 57 17.78 -1.68 6.94
CA VAL A 57 18.32 -0.84 5.85
C VAL A 57 17.48 0.43 5.64
N PHE A 58 16.64 0.81 6.62
CA PHE A 58 15.84 2.02 6.52
C PHE A 58 16.74 3.25 6.43
N ARG A 59 16.55 4.04 5.37
CA ARG A 59 17.28 5.28 5.14
C ARG A 59 16.58 6.42 5.90
N GLY A 60 17.15 6.79 7.03
CA GLY A 60 16.66 7.86 7.90
C GLY A 60 17.42 9.16 7.74
N LEU A 61 17.75 9.77 8.88
CA LEU A 61 18.52 11.02 8.93
C LEU A 61 19.96 10.77 8.46
N GLN A 62 20.45 11.65 7.58
CA GLN A 62 21.85 11.65 7.16
C GLN A 62 22.72 12.18 8.29
N VAL A 63 23.73 11.40 8.69
CA VAL A 63 24.68 11.76 9.75
C VAL A 63 26.09 11.51 9.23
N LEU A 64 27.00 12.44 9.53
CA LEU A 64 28.42 12.26 9.22
C LEU A 64 29.03 11.26 10.21
N ASN A 65 29.50 10.12 9.68
CA ASN A 65 30.15 9.09 10.49
C ASN A 65 31.51 9.57 11.02
N ARG A 66 31.84 9.14 12.25
CA ARG A 66 33.13 9.38 12.90
C ARG A 66 33.90 8.07 13.06
N ASP A 67 35.21 8.17 13.18
CA ASP A 67 36.13 7.05 13.47
C ASP A 67 36.21 6.74 14.98
N GLU A 68 36.97 5.70 15.34
CA GLU A 68 37.17 5.25 16.72
C GLU A 68 37.81 6.34 17.60
N GLU A 69 38.64 7.23 17.01
CA GLU A 69 39.21 8.39 17.71
C GLU A 69 38.32 9.65 17.65
N GLY A 70 37.08 9.54 17.13
CA GLY A 70 36.11 10.64 17.09
C GLY A 70 36.30 11.68 15.98
N ARG A 71 37.29 11.49 15.10
CA ARG A 71 37.52 12.31 13.88
C ARG A 71 36.45 12.01 12.82
N GLU A 72 36.11 12.98 11.98
CA GLU A 72 35.19 12.80 10.84
C GLU A 72 35.77 11.90 9.74
N ARG A 73 34.93 11.02 9.17
CA ARG A 73 35.31 10.16 8.02
C ARG A 73 35.37 10.89 6.68
N CYS A 74 34.80 12.08 6.59
CA CYS A 74 34.73 12.83 5.35
C CYS A 74 36.08 13.46 5.02
N THR A 75 36.65 13.12 3.86
CA THR A 75 37.91 13.70 3.35
C THR A 75 37.69 14.72 2.22
N ALA A 76 36.45 15.18 2.03
CA ALA A 76 36.06 16.09 0.95
C ALA A 76 36.38 15.59 -0.47
N CYS A 77 36.32 14.27 -0.71
CA CYS A 77 36.64 13.65 -1.99
C CYS A 77 35.58 13.81 -3.10
N GLY A 78 34.34 14.18 -2.75
CA GLY A 78 33.25 14.39 -3.72
C GLY A 78 32.62 13.12 -4.30
N LEU A 79 32.73 11.97 -3.63
CA LEU A 79 32.20 10.66 -4.07
C LEU A 79 30.90 10.22 -3.34
N CYS A 80 30.34 11.09 -2.50
CA CYS A 80 29.16 10.84 -1.68
C CYS A 80 27.84 10.95 -2.46
#